data_AF-A0A8C2ZGT3-F1
#
_entry.id   AF-A0A8C2ZGT3-F1
#
_cell.length_a   1.000
_cell.length_b   1.000
_cell.length_c   1.000
_cell.angle_alpha   90.00
_cell.angle_beta   90.00
_cell.angle_gamma   90.00
#
_symmetry.space_group_name_H-M   'P 1'
#
loop_
_entity.id
_entity.type
_entity.pdbx_description
1 polymer ?
#
loop_
_entity_poly.entity_id
_entity_poly.type
_entity_poly.pdbx_seq_one_letter_code
_entity_poly.pdbx_strand_id
1 'polypeptide(L)'
;MLLLNTSAAWLLLLAFLGQQLSLSCGARDKHRAAEDHSVTPAPGRGQRSAGKPAASARGKFSIADKMRCTWSSASVGDTVRLSVKCVEREARVTGGVNELLCHYDAKPQSCPGYLSDNKGFWKQVGRALKRRKGHVCEDERTLKAGMCKRAPLDASFKLDTLSFSANHRETAEEYCSGSWAGVCNFLMSILQSDDC
;
A
#
# COMPACT_ATOMS: atom_id res chain seq x y z
N MET A 1 16.67 35.42 -44.27
CA MET A 1 16.04 36.25 -43.23
C MET A 1 14.92 35.48 -42.52
N LEU A 2 15.21 34.38 -41.79
CA LEU A 2 14.18 33.62 -41.04
C LEU A 2 14.74 32.79 -39.86
N LEU A 3 15.98 33.07 -39.42
CA LEU A 3 16.63 32.33 -38.31
C LEU A 3 16.97 33.23 -37.11
N LEU A 4 16.35 34.40 -36.99
CA LEU A 4 16.62 35.36 -35.90
C LEU A 4 15.39 35.63 -35.00
N ASN A 5 14.29 34.87 -35.17
CA ASN A 5 13.03 35.11 -34.45
C ASN A 5 12.67 34.03 -33.42
N THR A 6 13.44 32.95 -33.32
CA THR A 6 13.18 31.85 -32.37
C THR A 6 13.81 32.07 -31.00
N SER A 7 14.86 32.90 -30.90
CA SER A 7 15.56 33.19 -29.64
C SER A 7 14.80 34.20 -28.75
N ALA A 8 14.04 35.12 -29.33
CA ALA A 8 13.26 36.11 -28.58
C ALA A 8 12.05 35.48 -27.86
N ALA A 9 11.41 34.47 -28.46
CA ALA A 9 10.26 33.79 -27.87
C ALA A 9 10.64 32.97 -26.62
N TRP A 10 11.85 32.39 -26.59
CA TRP A 10 12.36 31.68 -25.42
C TRP A 10 12.75 32.59 -24.25
N LEU A 11 13.27 33.79 -24.54
CA LEU A 11 13.60 34.77 -23.50
C LEU A 11 12.35 35.36 -22.83
N LEU A 12 11.24 35.53 -23.57
CA LEU A 12 9.97 35.99 -23.01
C LEU A 12 9.25 34.92 -22.17
N LEU A 13 9.40 33.63 -22.52
CA LEU A 13 8.81 32.51 -21.76
C LEU A 13 9.52 32.27 -20.41
N LEU A 14 10.84 32.51 -20.34
CA LEU A 14 11.60 32.40 -19.08
C LEU A 14 11.30 33.53 -18.10
N ALA A 15 10.90 34.72 -18.58
CA ALA A 15 10.49 35.83 -17.71
C ALA A 15 9.12 35.60 -17.02
N PHE A 16 8.25 34.77 -17.60
CA PHE A 16 6.90 34.52 -17.06
C PHE A 16 6.85 33.48 -15.93
N LEU A 17 7.91 32.66 -15.78
CA LEU A 17 8.01 31.66 -14.70
C LEU A 17 8.61 32.24 -13.41
N GLY A 18 9.02 33.51 -13.40
CA GLY A 18 9.64 34.20 -12.26
C GLY A 18 8.68 34.81 -11.23
N GLN A 19 7.35 34.70 -11.40
CA GLN A 19 6.37 35.45 -10.57
C GLN A 19 5.50 34.61 -9.62
N GLN A 20 5.81 33.34 -9.33
CA GLN A 20 4.99 32.55 -8.40
C GLN A 20 5.74 31.99 -7.17
N LEU A 21 6.86 32.61 -6.81
CA LEU A 21 7.48 32.39 -5.50
C LEU A 21 7.67 33.72 -4.78
N SER A 22 6.73 34.01 -3.88
CA SER A 22 6.90 34.65 -2.57
C SER A 22 5.76 35.63 -2.28
N LEU A 23 4.87 35.26 -1.36
CA LEU A 23 4.28 36.13 -0.32
C LEU A 23 3.14 35.38 0.36
N SER A 24 3.47 34.47 1.29
CA SER A 24 2.58 34.21 2.42
C SER A 24 3.19 34.94 3.61
N CYS A 25 2.78 36.19 3.79
CA CYS A 25 2.95 36.89 5.05
C CYS A 25 2.18 36.13 6.13
N GLY A 26 2.90 35.60 7.11
CA GLY A 26 2.30 35.15 8.35
C GLY A 26 1.76 36.34 9.13
N ALA A 27 0.44 36.51 9.12
CA ALA A 27 -0.23 37.34 10.11
C ALA A 27 -0.24 36.58 11.45
N ARG A 28 0.61 37.05 12.36
CA ARG A 28 0.76 36.58 13.73
C ARG A 28 -0.09 37.51 14.59
N ASP A 29 -1.36 37.18 14.78
CA ASP A 29 -2.22 37.94 15.68
C ASP A 29 -1.86 37.64 17.14
N LYS A 30 -1.43 38.68 17.84
CA LYS A 30 -1.20 38.68 19.29
C LYS A 30 -1.53 40.07 19.85
N HIS A 31 -2.72 40.23 20.40
CA HIS A 31 -3.07 41.17 21.48
C HIS A 31 -4.33 40.60 22.16
N ARG A 32 -4.28 40.01 23.37
CA ARG A 32 -4.08 40.57 24.73
C ARG A 32 -5.06 41.68 25.12
N ALA A 33 -6.04 41.31 25.95
CA ALA A 33 -6.37 41.86 27.29
C ALA A 33 -7.71 41.23 27.74
N ALA A 34 -8.05 40.97 29.00
CA ALA A 34 -7.37 40.86 30.29
C ALA A 34 -8.45 40.35 31.28
N GLU A 35 -8.05 39.49 32.23
CA GLU A 35 -8.64 39.19 33.57
C GLU A 35 -10.11 38.72 33.64
N ASP A 36 -10.56 37.83 34.52
CA ASP A 36 -10.16 37.51 35.90
C ASP A 36 -10.81 36.18 36.38
N HIS A 37 -10.28 35.65 37.48
CA HIS A 37 -10.91 34.80 38.52
C HIS A 37 -11.01 33.26 38.38
N SER A 38 -10.12 32.63 39.18
CA SER A 38 -10.37 31.60 40.21
C SER A 38 -10.74 30.14 39.87
N VAL A 39 -9.79 29.25 40.24
CA VAL A 39 -9.94 27.97 40.97
C VAL A 39 -10.87 26.88 40.42
N THR A 40 -10.28 25.76 39.96
CA THR A 40 -10.50 24.36 40.43
C THR A 40 -9.90 23.35 39.42
N PRO A 41 -9.11 22.33 39.84
CA PRO A 41 -8.72 21.23 38.96
C PRO A 41 -9.77 20.10 39.03
N ALA A 42 -10.29 19.66 37.88
CA ALA A 42 -11.21 18.52 37.79
C ALA A 42 -10.90 17.67 36.54
N PRO A 43 -11.20 16.36 36.57
CA PRO A 43 -10.29 15.33 36.08
C PRO A 43 -10.69 14.73 34.72
N GLY A 44 -9.70 14.11 34.08
CA GLY A 44 -9.85 12.86 33.34
C GLY A 44 -10.83 12.82 32.16
N ARG A 45 -10.29 12.94 30.94
CA ARG A 45 -10.87 12.26 29.77
C ARG A 45 -9.84 11.31 29.17
N GLY A 46 -9.60 10.23 29.92
CA GLY A 46 -8.99 9.03 29.36
C GLY A 46 -9.96 8.41 28.36
N GLN A 47 -9.73 8.63 27.07
CA GLN A 47 -10.42 7.89 26.03
C GLN A 47 -9.77 6.51 25.90
N ARG A 48 -10.07 5.62 26.86
CA ARG A 48 -9.84 4.19 26.71
C ARG A 48 -10.90 3.63 25.76
N SER A 49 -10.58 3.60 24.47
CA SER A 49 -11.27 2.72 23.53
C SER A 49 -10.71 1.32 23.72
N ALA A 50 -11.19 0.64 24.77
CA ALA A 50 -10.94 -0.76 25.00
C ALA A 50 -11.67 -1.61 23.95
N GLY A 51 -10.93 -2.54 23.35
CA GLY A 51 -11.42 -3.87 22.98
C GLY A 51 -12.61 -3.93 22.03
N LYS A 52 -12.42 -3.56 20.76
CA LYS A 52 -13.10 -4.25 19.67
C LYS A 52 -12.04 -5.10 18.96
N PRO A 53 -12.26 -6.42 18.76
CA PRO A 53 -11.43 -7.18 17.84
C PRO A 53 -11.52 -6.43 16.51
N ALA A 54 -10.36 -6.00 16.00
CA ALA A 54 -10.28 -5.06 14.91
C ALA A 54 -11.15 -5.57 13.75
N ALA A 55 -12.24 -4.85 13.47
CA ALA A 55 -12.90 -4.93 12.17
C ALA A 55 -11.79 -4.86 11.12
N SER A 56 -11.84 -5.75 10.13
CA SER A 56 -10.86 -5.90 9.07
C SER A 56 -10.29 -4.54 8.62
N ALA A 57 -9.00 -4.31 8.90
CA ALA A 57 -8.32 -3.09 8.51
C ALA A 57 -8.08 -3.10 6.99
N ARG A 58 -8.21 -1.93 6.37
CA ARG A 58 -8.10 -1.78 4.92
C ARG A 58 -7.45 -0.47 4.55
N GLY A 59 -6.88 -0.40 3.36
CA GLY A 59 -6.29 0.84 2.85
C GLY A 59 -5.99 0.81 1.36
N LYS A 60 -5.45 1.92 0.87
CA LYS A 60 -5.07 2.10 -0.54
C LYS A 60 -3.84 2.97 -0.69
N PHE A 61 -3.09 2.78 -1.76
CA PHE A 61 -1.95 3.61 -2.15
C PHE A 61 -1.74 3.55 -3.67
N SER A 62 -0.97 4.50 -4.21
CA SER A 62 -0.56 4.50 -5.62
C SER A 62 0.95 4.35 -5.74
N ILE A 63 1.40 3.70 -6.81
CA ILE A 63 2.82 3.59 -7.19
C ILE A 63 3.01 4.38 -8.48
N ALA A 64 3.82 5.44 -8.41
CA ALA A 64 4.17 6.31 -9.55
C ALA A 64 2.94 6.75 -10.39
N ASP A 65 1.77 6.89 -9.75
CA ASP A 65 0.45 7.19 -10.33
C ASP A 65 -0.11 6.26 -11.41
N LYS A 66 0.67 5.27 -11.88
CA LYS A 66 0.29 4.26 -12.87
C LYS A 66 -0.46 3.07 -12.27
N MET A 67 -0.04 2.62 -11.08
CA MET A 67 -0.66 1.48 -10.39
C MET A 67 -1.42 1.94 -9.15
N ARG A 68 -2.67 1.48 -9.00
CA ARG A 68 -3.47 1.65 -7.78
C ARG A 68 -3.53 0.35 -7.00
N CYS A 69 -3.06 0.38 -5.76
CA CYS A 69 -3.13 -0.76 -4.86
C CYS A 69 -4.15 -0.55 -3.75
N THR A 70 -4.88 -1.61 -3.43
CA THR A 70 -5.78 -1.74 -2.28
C THR A 70 -5.34 -2.92 -1.43
N TRP A 71 -5.50 -2.83 -0.12
CA TRP A 71 -5.20 -3.93 0.78
C TRP A 71 -6.26 -4.11 1.85
N SER A 72 -6.40 -5.33 2.34
CA SER A 72 -7.32 -5.70 3.42
C SER A 72 -6.75 -6.79 4.31
N SER A 73 -6.99 -6.68 5.62
CA SER A 73 -6.62 -7.71 6.59
C SER A 73 -7.82 -8.59 6.92
N ALA A 74 -7.60 -9.90 7.03
CA ALA A 74 -8.55 -10.87 7.56
C ALA A 74 -7.84 -11.76 8.59
N SER A 75 -8.55 -12.16 9.65
CA SER A 75 -8.06 -13.19 10.56
C SER A 75 -8.31 -14.57 9.94
N VAL A 76 -7.28 -15.41 9.89
CA VAL A 76 -7.34 -16.79 9.39
C VAL A 76 -6.72 -17.69 10.46
N GLY A 77 -7.56 -18.31 11.29
CA GLY A 77 -7.11 -19.02 12.49
C GLY A 77 -6.41 -18.08 13.47
N ASP A 78 -5.17 -18.40 13.85
CA ASP A 78 -4.31 -17.59 14.74
C ASP A 78 -3.43 -16.57 13.97
N THR A 79 -3.53 -16.55 12.64
CA THR A 79 -2.79 -15.63 11.78
C THR A 79 -3.68 -14.49 11.25
N VAL A 80 -3.04 -13.43 10.80
CA VAL A 80 -3.66 -12.34 10.05
C VAL A 80 -3.11 -12.35 8.64
N ARG A 81 -4.01 -12.55 7.68
CA ARG A 81 -3.74 -12.48 6.25
C ARG A 81 -4.03 -11.10 5.72
N LEU A 82 -3.06 -10.52 5.02
CA LEU A 82 -3.11 -9.22 4.37
C LEU A 82 -3.13 -9.43 2.86
N SER A 83 -4.31 -9.32 2.25
CA SER A 83 -4.48 -9.39 0.79
C SER A 83 -4.16 -8.03 0.18
N VAL A 84 -3.35 -8.01 -0.89
CA VAL A 84 -3.00 -6.81 -1.64
C VAL A 84 -3.33 -7.01 -3.11
N LYS A 85 -4.16 -6.12 -3.65
CA LYS A 85 -4.57 -6.07 -5.05
C LYS A 85 -4.06 -4.79 -5.66
N CYS A 86 -3.27 -4.87 -6.73
CA CYS A 86 -2.74 -3.74 -7.48
C CYS A 86 -3.26 -3.78 -8.91
N VAL A 87 -3.79 -2.66 -9.40
CA VAL A 87 -4.36 -2.55 -10.74
C VAL A 87 -3.63 -1.46 -11.52
N GLU A 88 -3.20 -1.78 -12.73
CA GLU A 88 -2.66 -0.81 -13.69
C GLU A 88 -3.78 0.00 -14.33
N ARG A 89 -3.64 1.33 -14.35
CA ARG A 89 -4.67 2.22 -14.91
C ARG A 89 -4.71 2.21 -16.43
N GLU A 90 -3.57 1.98 -17.08
CA GLU A 90 -3.38 2.15 -18.52
C GLU A 90 -3.51 0.84 -19.31
N ALA A 91 -3.42 -0.32 -18.64
CA ALA A 91 -3.49 -1.65 -19.25
C ALA A 91 -4.85 -2.03 -19.87
N ARG A 92 -5.86 -1.14 -19.82
CA ARG A 92 -7.10 -1.29 -20.60
C ARG A 92 -6.91 -0.91 -22.08
N VAL A 93 -5.83 -0.22 -22.44
CA VAL A 93 -5.61 0.33 -23.79
C VAL A 93 -4.58 -0.50 -24.58
N THR A 94 -3.58 -1.06 -23.92
CA THR A 94 -2.44 -1.74 -24.56
C THR A 94 -2.52 -3.28 -24.60
N GLY A 95 -3.47 -3.88 -23.88
CA GLY A 95 -3.49 -5.32 -23.64
C GLY A 95 -2.38 -5.76 -22.68
N GLY A 96 -2.71 -6.65 -21.72
CA GLY A 96 -1.78 -7.16 -20.72
C GLY A 96 -2.43 -7.43 -19.36
N VAL A 97 -1.67 -8.06 -18.44
CA VAL A 97 -2.10 -8.31 -17.06
C VAL A 97 -2.23 -6.96 -16.33
N ASN A 98 -3.45 -6.51 -16.15
CA ASN A 98 -3.76 -5.23 -15.51
C ASN A 98 -3.95 -5.36 -13.99
N GLU A 99 -3.95 -6.58 -13.44
CA GLU A 99 -4.22 -6.85 -12.03
C GLU A 99 -3.24 -7.85 -11.44
N LEU A 100 -2.71 -7.49 -10.27
CA LEU A 100 -1.80 -8.30 -9.46
C LEU A 100 -2.41 -8.51 -8.08
N LEU A 101 -2.46 -9.77 -7.63
CA LEU A 101 -2.95 -10.17 -6.32
C LEU A 101 -1.86 -10.97 -5.58
N CYS A 102 -1.60 -10.61 -4.32
CA CYS A 102 -0.77 -11.39 -3.42
C CYS A 102 -1.23 -11.29 -1.97
N HIS A 103 -0.74 -12.21 -1.13
CA HIS A 103 -1.08 -12.32 0.27
C HIS A 103 0.17 -12.24 1.14
N TYR A 104 0.00 -11.67 2.32
CA TYR A 104 1.01 -11.71 3.37
C TYR A 104 0.42 -12.26 4.66
N ASP A 105 1.17 -13.08 5.37
CA ASP A 105 0.73 -13.67 6.64
C ASP A 105 1.64 -13.25 7.80
N ALA A 106 1.02 -13.02 8.97
CA ALA A 106 1.69 -12.67 10.22
C ALA A 106 0.87 -13.11 11.45
N LYS A 107 1.47 -13.03 12.62
CA LYS A 107 0.82 -13.07 13.94
C LYS A 107 1.00 -11.73 14.67
N PRO A 108 0.29 -10.64 14.29
CA PRO A 108 0.46 -9.32 14.91
C PRO A 108 0.25 -9.31 16.43
N GLN A 109 -0.50 -10.29 16.95
CA GLN A 109 -0.74 -10.48 18.39
C GLN A 109 0.56 -10.73 19.19
N SER A 110 1.63 -11.24 18.56
CA SER A 110 2.93 -11.42 19.23
C SER A 110 3.71 -10.10 19.40
N CYS A 111 3.19 -8.98 18.87
CA CYS A 111 3.73 -7.65 19.07
C CYS A 111 2.87 -6.84 20.08
N PRO A 112 3.40 -6.46 21.26
CA PRO A 112 2.65 -5.64 22.23
C PRO A 112 2.17 -4.29 21.65
N GLY A 113 2.91 -3.72 20.69
CA GLY A 113 2.52 -2.50 19.98
C GLY A 113 1.21 -2.63 19.20
N TYR A 114 0.92 -3.81 18.64
CA TYR A 114 -0.34 -4.08 17.94
C TYR A 114 -1.54 -4.03 18.90
N LEU A 115 -1.39 -4.64 20.08
CA LEU A 115 -2.40 -4.65 21.13
C LEU A 115 -2.64 -3.25 21.72
N SER A 116 -1.58 -2.44 21.81
CA SER A 116 -1.62 -1.11 22.43
C SER A 116 -2.15 -0.02 21.49
N ASP A 117 -1.77 -0.04 20.21
CA ASP A 117 -2.20 0.95 19.19
C ASP A 117 -2.48 0.26 17.85
N ASN A 118 -3.60 -0.46 17.80
CA ASN A 118 -4.05 -1.18 16.60
C ASN A 118 -4.18 -0.25 15.38
N LYS A 119 -4.70 0.97 15.58
CA LYS A 119 -4.89 1.95 14.50
C LYS A 119 -3.54 2.44 13.96
N GLY A 120 -2.59 2.73 14.84
CA GLY A 120 -1.23 3.12 14.45
C GLY A 120 -0.47 1.99 13.77
N PHE A 121 -0.66 0.75 14.21
CA PHE A 121 -0.06 -0.43 13.57
C PHE A 121 -0.44 -0.48 12.09
N TRP A 122 -1.74 -0.42 11.78
CA TRP A 122 -2.22 -0.49 10.40
C TRP A 122 -1.78 0.70 9.53
N LYS A 123 -1.65 1.91 10.11
CA LYS A 123 -1.02 3.04 9.41
C LYS A 123 0.43 2.73 9.05
N GLN A 124 1.18 2.09 9.94
CA GLN A 124 2.58 1.73 9.69
C GLN A 124 2.71 0.62 8.64
N VAL A 125 1.82 -0.38 8.66
CA VAL A 125 1.74 -1.42 7.61
C VAL A 125 1.46 -0.79 6.25
N GLY A 126 0.44 0.07 6.13
CA GLY A 126 0.14 0.76 4.88
C GLY A 126 1.29 1.63 4.35
N ARG A 127 2.02 2.30 5.25
CA ARG A 127 3.26 3.03 4.89
C ARG A 127 4.36 2.08 4.41
N ALA A 128 4.52 0.93 5.06
CA ALA A 128 5.51 -0.07 4.68
C ALA A 128 5.21 -0.66 3.28
N LEU A 129 3.94 -0.94 2.97
CA LEU A 129 3.52 -1.37 1.62
C LEU A 129 3.88 -0.32 0.57
N LYS A 130 3.52 0.95 0.82
CA LYS A 130 3.83 2.05 -0.10
C LYS A 130 5.33 2.20 -0.36
N ARG A 131 6.19 1.88 0.62
CA ARG A 131 7.66 1.93 0.47
C ARG A 131 8.21 0.86 -0.48
N ARG A 132 7.49 -0.24 -0.71
CA ARG A 132 7.91 -1.28 -1.68
C ARG A 132 7.78 -0.85 -3.14
N LYS A 133 7.04 0.25 -3.42
CA LYS A 133 6.82 0.76 -4.79
C LYS A 133 6.32 -0.35 -5.71
N GLY A 134 6.96 -0.62 -6.85
CA GLY A 134 6.56 -1.64 -7.82
C GLY A 134 6.66 -3.08 -7.29
N HIS A 135 7.48 -3.33 -6.27
CA HIS A 135 7.83 -4.69 -5.83
C HIS A 135 6.92 -5.21 -4.70
N VAL A 136 5.65 -4.78 -4.67
CA VAL A 136 4.72 -5.11 -3.57
C VAL A 136 4.40 -6.61 -3.51
N CYS A 137 4.45 -7.35 -4.62
CA CYS A 137 4.26 -8.81 -4.60
C CYS A 137 5.49 -9.59 -5.05
N GLU A 138 6.65 -8.93 -5.09
CA GLU A 138 7.92 -9.53 -5.51
C GLU A 138 8.95 -9.51 -4.38
N ASP A 139 8.91 -8.46 -3.54
CA ASP A 139 9.89 -8.29 -2.48
C ASP A 139 9.57 -9.16 -1.26
N GLU A 140 10.21 -10.33 -1.21
CA GLU A 140 10.12 -11.33 -0.13
C GLU A 140 10.63 -10.84 1.24
N ARG A 141 11.30 -9.68 1.31
CA ARG A 141 11.71 -9.14 2.62
C ARG A 141 10.49 -9.00 3.51
N THR A 142 10.65 -9.18 4.81
CA THR A 142 9.53 -9.04 5.75
C THR A 142 8.97 -7.61 5.80
N LEU A 143 7.64 -7.49 5.72
CA LEU A 143 6.92 -6.24 5.86
C LEU A 143 6.70 -5.95 7.35
N LYS A 144 7.36 -4.92 7.88
CA LYS A 144 7.34 -4.60 9.31
C LYS A 144 6.60 -3.31 9.64
N ALA A 145 5.74 -3.35 10.66
CA ALA A 145 5.35 -2.16 11.40
C ALA A 145 6.50 -1.70 12.29
N GLY A 146 6.84 -0.41 12.27
CA GLY A 146 7.95 0.15 13.06
C GLY A 146 7.80 -0.07 14.56
N MET A 147 6.57 -0.06 15.08
CA MET A 147 6.26 -0.36 16.49
C MET A 147 6.55 -1.81 16.89
N CYS A 148 6.74 -2.71 15.91
CA CYS A 148 7.05 -4.12 16.11
C CYS A 148 8.50 -4.46 15.74
N LYS A 149 9.41 -3.47 15.69
CA LYS A 149 10.81 -3.68 15.29
C LYS A 149 11.54 -4.72 16.15
N ARG A 150 11.16 -4.86 17.42
CA ARG A 150 11.73 -5.82 18.39
C ARG A 150 10.79 -7.00 18.68
N ALA A 151 9.68 -7.12 17.96
CA ALA A 151 8.77 -8.25 18.13
C ALA A 151 9.37 -9.53 17.54
N PRO A 152 8.85 -10.71 17.90
CA PRO A 152 9.26 -11.97 17.28
C PRO A 152 9.06 -11.97 15.76
N LEU A 153 9.75 -12.86 15.05
CA LEU A 153 9.74 -12.91 13.59
C LEU A 153 8.34 -13.12 12.99
N ASP A 154 7.48 -13.84 13.70
CA ASP A 154 6.10 -14.11 13.29
C ASP A 154 5.19 -12.87 13.34
N ALA A 155 5.56 -11.82 14.09
CA ALA A 155 4.84 -10.54 14.10
C ALA A 155 4.98 -9.77 12.78
N SER A 156 5.99 -10.12 11.98
CA SER A 156 6.29 -9.46 10.71
C SER A 156 5.58 -10.17 9.56
N PHE A 157 4.95 -9.41 8.68
CA PHE A 157 4.25 -9.95 7.50
C PHE A 157 5.25 -10.54 6.50
N LYS A 158 5.06 -11.81 6.16
CA LYS A 158 5.80 -12.54 5.13
C LYS A 158 4.93 -12.69 3.90
N LEU A 159 5.51 -12.46 2.72
CA LEU A 159 4.81 -12.69 1.46
C LEU A 159 4.57 -14.20 1.32
N ASP A 160 3.33 -14.59 1.04
CA ASP A 160 3.00 -15.96 0.65
C ASP A 160 3.39 -16.12 -0.82
N THR A 161 4.52 -16.77 -1.09
CA THR A 161 5.06 -16.95 -2.44
C THR A 161 4.16 -17.83 -3.31
N LEU A 162 3.30 -18.65 -2.72
CA LEU A 162 2.31 -19.47 -3.43
C LEU A 162 1.06 -18.64 -3.80
N SER A 163 0.93 -17.44 -3.25
CA SER A 163 -0.25 -16.60 -3.43
C SER A 163 -0.20 -15.67 -4.65
N PHE A 164 0.90 -15.72 -5.43
CA PHE A 164 1.04 -14.94 -6.65
C PHE A 164 0.14 -15.54 -7.73
N SER A 165 -1.04 -14.94 -7.90
CA SER A 165 -1.88 -15.18 -9.06
C SER A 165 -1.79 -13.96 -9.97
N ALA A 166 -0.70 -13.82 -10.73
CA ALA A 166 -0.75 -13.02 -11.94
C ALA A 166 -1.53 -13.81 -12.97
N ASN A 167 -2.86 -13.74 -12.91
CA ASN A 167 -3.83 -14.25 -13.87
C ASN A 167 -3.56 -15.58 -14.60
N HIS A 168 -2.69 -16.45 -14.07
CA HIS A 168 -2.31 -17.68 -14.75
C HIS A 168 -3.49 -18.64 -14.83
N ARG A 169 -4.53 -18.47 -14.00
CA ARG A 169 -5.75 -19.26 -14.08
C ARG A 169 -6.68 -18.81 -15.20
N GLU A 170 -6.85 -17.51 -15.43
CA GLU A 170 -7.64 -16.98 -16.56
C GLU A 170 -6.88 -17.20 -17.88
N THR A 171 -5.55 -17.02 -17.88
CA THR A 171 -4.69 -17.36 -19.03
C THR A 171 -4.61 -18.88 -19.26
N ALA A 172 -4.52 -19.73 -18.23
CA ALA A 172 -4.53 -21.18 -18.42
C ALA A 172 -5.90 -21.67 -18.89
N GLU A 173 -7.01 -21.06 -18.47
CA GLU A 173 -8.32 -21.41 -19.02
C GLU A 173 -8.41 -21.02 -20.50
N GLU A 174 -7.91 -19.86 -20.94
CA GLU A 174 -7.82 -19.52 -22.38
C GLU A 174 -6.89 -20.47 -23.17
N TYR A 175 -5.73 -20.83 -22.61
CA TYR A 175 -4.73 -21.67 -23.29
C TYR A 175 -5.05 -23.17 -23.25
N CYS A 176 -5.67 -23.66 -22.17
CA CYS A 176 -5.96 -25.09 -21.97
C CYS A 176 -7.41 -25.50 -22.26
N SER A 177 -8.33 -24.57 -22.53
CA SER A 177 -9.71 -24.94 -22.93
C SER A 177 -9.96 -24.92 -24.44
N GLY A 178 -8.97 -24.51 -25.25
CA GLY A 178 -9.03 -24.54 -26.71
C GLY A 178 -8.49 -25.83 -27.35
N SER A 179 -8.05 -25.74 -28.61
CA SER A 179 -7.49 -26.84 -29.43
C SER A 179 -6.28 -27.59 -28.82
N TRP A 180 -5.81 -27.18 -27.64
CA TRP A 180 -4.63 -27.71 -26.95
C TRP A 180 -4.96 -28.39 -25.62
N ALA A 181 -6.24 -28.54 -25.26
CA ALA A 181 -6.68 -29.20 -24.03
C ALA A 181 -6.05 -30.61 -23.84
N GLY A 182 -5.86 -31.35 -24.93
CA GLY A 182 -5.17 -32.66 -24.91
C GLY A 182 -3.70 -32.57 -24.51
N VAL A 183 -2.99 -31.52 -24.93
CA VAL A 183 -1.58 -31.28 -24.58
C VAL A 183 -1.48 -30.82 -23.13
N CYS A 184 -2.37 -29.93 -22.67
CA CYS A 184 -2.41 -29.53 -21.26
C CYS A 184 -2.66 -30.71 -20.33
N ASN A 185 -3.61 -31.60 -20.65
CA ASN A 185 -3.85 -32.81 -19.87
C ASN A 185 -2.64 -33.75 -19.85
N PHE A 186 -1.97 -33.92 -20.99
CA PHE A 186 -0.75 -34.73 -21.07
C PHE A 186 0.40 -34.15 -20.22
N LEU A 187 0.63 -32.83 -20.30
CA LEU A 187 1.71 -32.15 -19.59
C LEU A 187 1.45 -32.11 -18.08
N MET A 188 0.19 -31.92 -17.67
CA MET A 188 -0.20 -32.01 -16.26
C MET A 188 -0.13 -33.45 -15.74
N SER A 189 -0.43 -34.45 -16.57
CA SER A 189 -0.23 -35.85 -16.20
C SER A 189 1.24 -36.21 -16.02
N ILE A 190 2.16 -35.56 -16.75
CA ILE A 190 3.61 -35.72 -16.57
C ILE A 190 4.07 -35.02 -15.29
N LEU A 191 3.65 -33.78 -15.07
CA LEU A 191 4.01 -33.02 -13.86
C LEU A 191 3.43 -33.63 -12.56
N GLN A 192 2.33 -34.37 -12.65
CA GLN A 192 1.75 -35.15 -11.55
C GLN A 192 2.35 -36.57 -11.44
N SER A 193 3.20 -36.99 -12.38
CA SER A 193 3.82 -38.33 -12.35
C SER A 193 5.22 -38.37 -11.72
N ASP A 194 5.75 -37.22 -11.29
CA ASP A 194 7.01 -37.13 -10.54
C ASP A 194 6.78 -37.07 -9.01
N ASP A 195 5.83 -37.85 -8.50
CA ASP A 195 5.88 -38.30 -7.10
C ASP A 195 6.78 -39.55 -7.04
N CYS A 196 8.08 -39.31 -6.83
CA CYS A 196 9.01 -40.31 -6.28
C CYS A 196 9.14 -40.09 -4.77
#